data_AF-A0A8H4XUH8-F1
#
_entry.id   AF-A0A8H4XUH8-F1
#
_cell.length_a   1.000
_cell.length_b   1.000
_cell.length_c   1.000
_cell.angle_alpha   90.00
_cell.angle_beta   90.00
_cell.angle_gamma   90.00
#
_symmetry.space_group_name_H-M   'P 1'
#
loop_
_entity.id
_entity.type
_entity.pdbx_description
1 polymer ?
#
loop_
_entity_poly.entity_id
_entity_poly.type
_entity_poly.pdbx_seq_one_letter_code
_entity_poly.pdbx_strand_id
1 'polypeptide(L)'
;MPQREFVPKKYELSKDGNKSTLALRSVGGKQSFDFTFEAVRPNLFRVRFTSDAHPLPPYPSVPEPTKDDSLSSSFTADDASAATEIGGVTATPGRSYVADSGGVSHYSVLDREALHVGRGEKPAPMDLTNRNFSLSASDTFGYDVYRTDPLYKHIPLLIKASSEGVVAIFSSSYSRGTWSVGSELDGLYGAYKVYRQDYGGLEEYF
;
A
#
# COMPACT_ATOMS: atom_id res chain seq x y z
N MET A 1 -18.98 2.16 20.51
CA MET A 1 -17.68 1.45 20.43
C MET A 1 -16.59 2.49 20.20
N PRO A 2 -15.43 2.42 20.86
CA PRO A 2 -14.36 3.39 20.60
C PRO A 2 -13.76 3.16 19.20
N GLN A 3 -13.65 4.22 18.41
CA GLN A 3 -12.96 4.21 17.11
C GLN A 3 -11.48 3.90 17.35
N ARG A 4 -11.02 2.73 16.88
CA ARG A 4 -9.62 2.28 17.00
C ARG A 4 -8.74 2.72 15.83
N GLU A 5 -9.35 3.23 14.77
CA GLU A 5 -8.66 3.71 13.58
C GLU A 5 -8.14 5.14 13.78
N PHE A 6 -6.92 5.36 13.31
CA PHE A 6 -6.25 6.65 13.30
C PHE A 6 -5.85 6.99 11.87
N VAL A 7 -6.38 8.11 11.38
CA VAL A 7 -6.02 8.68 10.07
C VAL A 7 -5.23 9.96 10.32
N PRO A 8 -3.94 10.00 9.98
CA PRO A 8 -3.19 11.24 10.08
C PRO A 8 -3.74 12.27 9.08
N LYS A 9 -3.93 13.51 9.53
CA LYS A 9 -4.57 14.57 8.74
C LYS A 9 -3.62 15.71 8.36
N LYS A 10 -2.50 15.82 9.05
CA LYS A 10 -1.51 16.88 8.89
C LYS A 10 -0.13 16.27 8.91
N TYR A 11 0.72 16.77 8.03
CA TYR A 11 2.08 16.31 7.86
C TYR A 11 3.01 17.51 7.78
N GLU A 12 4.19 17.39 8.37
CA GLU A 12 5.28 18.35 8.27
C GLU A 12 6.47 17.66 7.60
N LEU A 13 7.28 18.44 6.88
CA LEU A 13 8.48 17.92 6.22
C LEU A 13 9.50 17.46 7.28
N SER A 14 9.99 16.23 7.17
CA SER A 14 11.06 15.71 8.02
C SER A 14 12.44 16.08 7.48
N LYS A 15 13.43 16.17 8.38
CA LYS A 15 14.83 16.42 8.04
C LYS A 15 15.50 15.23 7.32
N ASP A 16 14.86 14.06 7.34
CA ASP A 16 15.38 12.84 6.72
C ASP A 16 15.17 12.78 5.20
N GLY A 17 14.48 13.77 4.63
CA GLY A 17 14.28 13.89 3.19
C GLY A 17 15.58 14.19 2.45
N ASN A 18 15.69 13.70 1.21
CA ASN A 18 16.84 13.95 0.34
C ASN A 18 16.37 14.17 -1.12
N LYS A 19 17.30 14.17 -2.09
CA LYS A 19 16.98 14.40 -3.50
C LYS A 19 16.06 13.36 -4.14
N SER A 20 15.99 12.14 -3.62
CA SER A 20 15.18 11.04 -4.15
C SER A 20 14.09 10.58 -3.18
N THR A 21 14.03 11.16 -1.98
CA THR A 21 13.12 10.75 -0.90
C THR A 21 12.36 11.93 -0.30
N LEU A 22 11.04 11.90 -0.39
CA LEU A 22 10.15 12.70 0.45
C LEU A 22 10.06 12.04 1.81
N ALA A 23 10.34 12.79 2.87
CA ALA A 23 10.07 12.33 4.24
C ALA A 23 9.12 13.32 4.90
N LEU A 24 7.98 12.81 5.37
CA LEU A 24 6.96 13.56 6.07
C LEU A 24 6.70 12.92 7.43
N ARG A 25 6.45 13.74 8.44
CA ARG A 25 6.05 13.29 9.77
C ARG A 25 4.67 13.82 10.09
N SER A 26 3.76 12.94 10.48
CA SER A 26 2.40 13.36 10.83
C SER A 26 2.38 14.11 12.17
N VAL A 27 1.58 15.17 12.25
CA VAL A 27 1.46 16.03 13.44
C VAL A 27 0.02 16.18 13.93
N GLY A 28 -0.14 16.57 15.19
CA GLY A 28 -1.45 16.90 15.78
C GLY A 28 -2.35 15.70 16.07
N GLY A 29 -1.82 14.48 16.08
CA GLY A 29 -2.52 13.24 16.42
C GLY A 29 -2.11 12.65 17.77
N LYS A 30 -2.82 11.59 18.20
CA LYS A 30 -2.44 10.79 19.39
C LYS A 30 -1.13 10.01 19.18
N GLN A 31 -0.83 9.72 17.93
CA GLN A 31 0.35 9.00 17.48
C GLN A 31 0.94 9.75 16.29
N SER A 32 2.27 9.69 16.16
CA SER A 32 2.98 10.21 15.00
C SER A 32 3.37 9.05 14.10
N PHE A 33 3.20 9.24 12.79
CA PHE A 33 3.64 8.34 11.76
C PHE A 33 4.63 9.05 10.84
N ASP A 34 5.66 8.33 10.46
CA ASP A 34 6.57 8.74 9.41
C ASP A 34 6.06 8.16 8.09
N PHE A 35 5.96 9.03 7.09
CA PHE A 35 5.61 8.69 5.72
C PHE A 35 6.81 9.02 4.84
N THR A 36 7.31 8.04 4.10
CA THR A 36 8.36 8.28 3.11
C THR A 36 7.91 7.83 1.74
N PHE A 37 8.16 8.65 0.72
CA PHE A 37 8.04 8.26 -0.68
C PHE A 37 9.40 8.43 -1.35
N GLU A 38 9.95 7.35 -1.87
CA GLU A 38 11.30 7.28 -2.41
C GLU A 38 11.30 6.76 -3.84
N ALA A 39 11.98 7.46 -4.74
CA ALA A 39 12.34 6.92 -6.04
C ALA A 39 13.61 6.09 -5.90
N VAL A 40 13.47 4.76 -5.98
CA VAL A 40 14.58 3.82 -5.77
C VAL A 40 15.46 3.73 -7.02
N ARG A 41 14.81 3.56 -8.17
CA ARG A 41 15.43 3.52 -9.52
C ARG A 41 14.33 3.80 -10.56
N PRO A 42 14.64 3.99 -11.85
CA PRO A 42 13.60 4.22 -12.86
C PRO A 42 12.49 3.16 -12.82
N ASN A 43 11.23 3.62 -12.75
CA ASN A 43 10.03 2.79 -12.65
C ASN A 43 9.97 1.88 -11.40
N LEU A 44 10.65 2.25 -10.31
CA LEU A 44 10.50 1.58 -9.02
C LEU A 44 10.48 2.63 -7.90
N PHE A 45 9.33 2.74 -7.26
CA PHE A 45 9.11 3.63 -6.13
C PHE A 45 8.86 2.82 -4.87
N ARG A 46 9.20 3.40 -3.71
CA ARG A 46 8.97 2.80 -2.41
C ARG A 46 8.21 3.77 -1.53
N VAL A 47 7.15 3.26 -0.90
CA VAL A 47 6.45 3.95 0.17
C VAL A 47 6.68 3.24 1.48
N ARG A 48 6.92 4.01 2.54
CA ARG A 48 6.85 3.51 3.92
C ARG A 48 5.88 4.36 4.73
N PHE A 49 5.08 3.70 5.57
CA PHE A 49 4.20 4.33 6.53
C PHE A 49 4.31 3.61 7.87
N THR A 50 5.03 4.23 8.81
CA THR A 50 5.54 3.55 10.01
C THR A 50 5.44 4.44 11.25
N SER A 51 5.51 3.82 12.42
CA SER A 51 5.67 4.52 13.70
C SER A 51 6.34 3.59 14.71
N ASP A 52 6.71 4.09 15.89
CA ASP A 52 7.29 3.26 16.95
C ASP A 52 6.40 2.06 17.35
N ALA A 53 5.07 2.23 17.32
CA ALA A 53 4.13 1.14 17.59
C ALA A 53 3.78 0.29 16.36
N HIS A 54 4.15 0.75 15.16
CA HIS A 54 3.95 0.05 13.88
C HIS A 54 5.29 -0.01 13.13
N PRO A 55 6.28 -0.76 13.63
CA PRO A 55 7.56 -0.90 12.97
C PRO A 55 7.44 -1.73 11.69
N LEU A 56 8.37 -1.56 10.76
CA LEU A 56 8.50 -2.46 9.62
C LEU A 56 8.81 -3.89 10.08
N PRO A 57 8.44 -4.91 9.29
CA PRO A 57 8.84 -6.28 9.59
C PRO A 57 10.37 -6.38 9.67
N PRO A 58 10.93 -7.07 10.68
CA PRO A 58 12.39 -7.19 10.85
C PRO A 58 13.04 -8.00 9.72
N TYR A 59 12.26 -8.87 9.07
CA TYR A 59 12.68 -9.70 7.95
C TYR A 59 11.70 -9.52 6.79
N PRO A 60 11.94 -8.55 5.89
CA PRO A 60 11.06 -8.33 4.73
C PRO A 60 11.08 -9.54 3.79
N SER A 61 9.99 -9.71 3.03
CA SER A 61 9.81 -10.82 2.09
C SER A 61 10.65 -10.72 0.83
N VAL A 62 11.18 -9.54 0.56
CA VAL A 62 12.08 -9.24 -0.54
C VAL A 62 13.29 -8.49 0.01
N PRO A 63 14.52 -8.78 -0.47
CA PRO A 63 15.69 -7.97 -0.18
C PRO A 63 15.50 -6.52 -0.65
N GLU A 64 16.15 -5.57 0.02
CA GLU A 64 16.11 -4.19 -0.45
C GLU A 64 16.71 -4.07 -1.87
N PRO A 65 16.00 -3.44 -2.82
CA PRO A 65 16.52 -3.23 -4.16
C PRO A 65 17.71 -2.27 -4.18
N THR A 66 18.62 -2.48 -5.13
CA THR A 66 19.73 -1.55 -5.37
C THR A 66 19.22 -0.18 -5.80
N LYS A 67 19.69 0.87 -5.12
CA LYS A 67 19.30 2.25 -5.39
C LYS A 67 20.11 2.86 -6.52
N ASP A 68 19.48 3.76 -7.27
CA ASP A 68 20.13 4.62 -8.26
C ASP A 68 20.20 6.05 -7.71
N ASP A 69 21.35 6.41 -7.15
CA ASP A 69 21.59 7.72 -6.53
C ASP A 69 21.62 8.88 -7.53
N SER A 70 21.60 8.59 -8.84
CA SER A 70 21.58 9.63 -9.88
C SER A 70 20.21 10.28 -10.06
N LEU A 71 19.15 9.70 -9.48
CA LEU A 71 17.80 10.23 -9.57
C LEU A 71 17.66 11.55 -8.78
N SER A 72 17.49 12.66 -9.50
CA SER A 72 17.08 13.94 -8.92
C SER A 72 15.57 14.11 -9.03
N SER A 73 14.88 14.24 -7.89
CA SER A 73 13.46 14.59 -7.85
C SER A 73 13.24 15.90 -7.09
N SER A 74 12.30 16.70 -7.58
CA SER A 74 11.88 17.95 -6.94
C SER A 74 10.61 17.71 -6.15
N PHE A 75 10.70 17.85 -4.83
CA PHE A 75 9.55 17.72 -3.94
C PHE A 75 8.92 19.10 -3.71
N THR A 76 7.63 19.24 -4.01
CA THR A 76 6.81 20.37 -3.57
C THR A 76 5.81 19.86 -2.53
N ALA A 77 5.73 20.52 -1.38
CA ALA A 77 4.79 20.21 -0.32
C ALA A 77 3.99 21.48 0.01
N ASP A 78 2.66 21.42 -0.15
CA ASP A 78 1.74 22.48 0.28
C ASP A 78 0.96 22.05 1.54
N ASP A 79 0.73 23.01 2.44
CA ASP A 79 0.19 22.85 3.81
C ASP A 79 -1.20 22.16 3.92
N ALA A 80 -1.92 21.99 2.81
CA ALA A 80 -3.27 21.41 2.80
C ALA A 80 -3.34 19.99 2.21
N SER A 81 -2.35 19.60 1.42
CA SER A 81 -2.24 18.31 0.75
C SER A 81 -0.86 18.26 0.12
N ALA A 82 0.06 17.45 0.66
CA ALA A 82 1.36 17.24 0.04
C ALA A 82 1.17 16.38 -1.23
N ALA A 83 0.62 16.97 -2.29
CA ALA A 83 0.64 16.40 -3.62
C ALA A 83 2.06 16.61 -4.17
N THR A 84 2.76 15.54 -4.51
CA THR A 84 4.17 15.59 -4.93
C THR A 84 4.36 14.83 -6.22
N GLU A 85 4.95 15.45 -7.23
CA GLU A 85 5.36 14.79 -8.47
C GLU A 85 6.80 14.27 -8.38
N ILE A 86 7.00 12.98 -8.63
CA ILE A 86 8.32 12.39 -8.86
C ILE A 86 8.34 11.66 -10.19
N GLY A 87 9.12 12.15 -11.14
CA GLY A 87 9.20 11.53 -12.47
C GLY A 87 7.85 11.40 -13.18
N GLY A 88 6.91 12.33 -12.92
CA GLY A 88 5.54 12.31 -13.43
C GLY A 88 4.52 11.52 -12.58
N VAL A 89 4.91 10.99 -11.42
CA VAL A 89 4.01 10.27 -10.49
C VAL A 89 3.62 11.17 -9.32
N THR A 90 2.32 11.43 -9.14
CA THR A 90 1.80 12.23 -8.01
C THR A 90 1.49 11.37 -6.79
N ALA A 91 2.21 11.56 -5.68
CA ALA A 91 1.85 11.00 -4.37
C ALA A 91 0.99 12.01 -3.59
N THR A 92 -0.14 11.60 -3.00
CA THR A 92 -0.95 12.47 -2.11
C THR A 92 -1.30 11.71 -0.83
N PRO A 93 -0.84 12.16 0.37
CA PRO A 93 -1.05 11.44 1.63
C PRO A 93 -2.46 11.59 2.23
N GLY A 94 -3.47 12.01 1.45
CA GLY A 94 -4.83 12.24 1.96
C GLY A 94 -5.61 10.94 2.11
N ARG A 95 -6.06 10.57 3.32
CA ARG A 95 -6.84 9.33 3.65
C ARG A 95 -6.30 8.00 3.11
N SER A 96 -5.24 7.98 2.31
CA SER A 96 -4.67 6.79 1.69
C SER A 96 -4.14 5.84 2.75
N TYR A 97 -3.62 6.33 3.87
CA TYR A 97 -3.08 5.50 4.94
C TYR A 97 -3.85 5.66 6.23
N VAL A 98 -4.26 4.52 6.80
CA VAL A 98 -4.98 4.45 8.07
C VAL A 98 -4.27 3.46 8.96
N ALA A 99 -3.94 3.85 10.19
CA ALA A 99 -3.46 2.93 11.20
C ALA A 99 -4.65 2.40 12.00
N ASP A 100 -4.63 1.11 12.34
CA ASP A 100 -5.55 0.49 13.28
C ASP A 100 -4.81 0.07 14.55
N SER A 101 -5.38 -0.82 15.36
CA SER A 101 -4.75 -1.24 16.61
C SER A 101 -3.38 -1.91 16.45
N GLY A 102 -3.14 -2.63 15.36
CA GLY A 102 -1.94 -3.43 15.18
C GLY A 102 -1.25 -3.21 13.84
N GLY A 103 -1.99 -2.78 12.82
CA GLY A 103 -1.52 -2.71 11.45
C GLY A 103 -1.96 -1.46 10.72
N VAL A 104 -1.80 -1.50 9.40
CA VAL A 104 -1.97 -0.36 8.51
C VAL A 104 -2.80 -0.79 7.30
N SER A 105 -3.70 0.10 6.90
CA SER A 105 -4.48 -0.02 5.67
C SER A 105 -4.03 1.03 4.66
N HIS A 106 -3.87 0.62 3.40
CA HIS A 106 -3.63 1.49 2.25
C HIS A 106 -4.82 1.46 1.29
N TYR A 107 -5.46 2.61 1.11
CA TYR A 107 -6.58 2.85 0.20
C TYR A 107 -6.07 3.47 -1.11
N SER A 108 -6.53 2.93 -2.24
CA SER A 108 -6.22 3.44 -3.58
C SER A 108 -7.46 3.45 -4.47
N VAL A 109 -7.43 4.30 -5.49
CA VAL A 109 -8.53 4.44 -6.45
C VAL A 109 -8.68 3.15 -7.27
N LEU A 110 -9.93 2.72 -7.44
CA LEU A 110 -10.27 1.62 -8.34
C LEU A 110 -10.44 2.17 -9.77
N ASP A 111 -9.70 1.58 -10.71
CA ASP A 111 -9.94 1.78 -12.14
C ASP A 111 -10.81 0.63 -12.66
N ARG A 112 -12.06 0.88 -13.01
CA ARG A 112 -12.99 -0.18 -13.41
C ARG A 112 -12.76 -0.69 -14.84
N GLU A 113 -12.03 0.07 -15.64
CA GLU A 113 -11.75 -0.28 -17.04
C GLU A 113 -10.44 -1.08 -17.17
N ALA A 114 -9.67 -1.18 -16.09
CA ALA A 114 -8.41 -1.91 -16.04
C ALA A 114 -8.58 -3.36 -15.55
N LEU A 115 -7.76 -4.25 -16.10
CA LEU A 115 -7.64 -5.62 -15.63
C LEU A 115 -6.82 -5.65 -14.34
N HIS A 116 -7.38 -6.26 -13.29
CA HIS A 116 -6.68 -6.47 -12.02
C HIS A 116 -6.26 -7.93 -11.88
N VAL A 117 -4.95 -8.19 -11.79
CA VAL A 117 -4.36 -9.54 -11.73
C VAL A 117 -3.29 -9.62 -10.65
N GLY A 118 -2.73 -10.80 -10.41
CA GLY A 118 -1.67 -11.04 -9.45
C GLY A 118 -2.10 -11.98 -8.33
N ARG A 119 -1.72 -11.68 -7.09
CA ARG A 119 -2.12 -12.39 -5.85
C ARG A 119 -1.80 -13.89 -5.80
N GLY A 120 -1.09 -14.43 -6.79
CA GLY A 120 -0.65 -15.82 -6.82
C GLY A 120 -1.74 -16.76 -7.30
N GLU A 121 -2.35 -17.48 -6.36
CA GLU A 121 -3.22 -18.63 -6.66
C GLU A 121 -4.67 -18.44 -6.20
N LYS A 122 -5.11 -17.19 -6.03
CA LYS A 122 -6.42 -16.90 -5.42
C LYS A 122 -7.60 -17.54 -6.13
N PRO A 123 -8.65 -17.91 -5.38
CA PRO A 123 -9.81 -18.62 -5.92
C PRO A 123 -10.74 -17.67 -6.70
N ALA A 124 -10.29 -17.23 -7.87
CA ALA A 124 -11.01 -16.32 -8.74
C ALA A 124 -10.68 -16.58 -10.21
N PRO A 125 -11.56 -16.15 -11.14
CA PRO A 125 -11.15 -15.88 -12.51
C PRO A 125 -9.95 -14.93 -12.55
N MET A 126 -9.31 -14.84 -13.71
CA MET A 126 -8.10 -14.02 -13.89
C MET A 126 -8.30 -12.57 -13.43
N ASP A 127 -9.46 -11.97 -13.71
CA ASP A 127 -9.79 -10.64 -13.22
C ASP A 127 -10.26 -10.68 -11.76
N LEU A 128 -9.48 -10.01 -10.92
CA LEU A 128 -9.67 -9.89 -9.48
C LEU A 128 -10.60 -8.73 -9.10
N THR A 129 -11.08 -7.95 -10.07
CA THR A 129 -11.98 -6.81 -9.85
C THR A 129 -13.29 -7.24 -9.17
N ASN A 130 -13.78 -6.38 -8.27
CA ASN A 130 -14.96 -6.56 -7.42
C ASN A 130 -14.89 -7.77 -6.48
N ARG A 131 -13.69 -8.13 -6.00
CA ARG A 131 -13.47 -9.28 -5.10
C ARG A 131 -12.64 -8.92 -3.88
N ASN A 132 -12.86 -9.70 -2.81
CA ASN A 132 -12.09 -9.63 -1.58
C ASN A 132 -11.27 -10.91 -1.39
N PHE A 133 -10.05 -10.77 -0.90
CA PHE A 133 -9.10 -11.86 -0.72
C PHE A 133 -8.41 -11.76 0.64
N SER A 134 -8.33 -12.88 1.35
CA SER A 134 -7.42 -13.05 2.47
C SER A 134 -5.98 -13.01 1.97
N LEU A 135 -5.05 -12.47 2.74
CA LEU A 135 -3.62 -12.61 2.55
C LEU A 135 -3.08 -13.48 3.69
N SER A 136 -3.01 -14.77 3.44
CA SER A 136 -2.51 -15.78 4.38
C SER A 136 -2.12 -17.02 3.58
N ALA A 137 -1.38 -17.93 4.22
CA ALA A 137 -1.17 -19.29 3.76
C ALA A 137 -1.88 -20.27 4.71
N SER A 138 -2.38 -21.39 4.18
CA SER A 138 -2.93 -22.50 4.96
C SER A 138 -2.66 -23.82 4.25
N ASP A 139 -2.69 -24.94 4.98
CA ASP A 139 -2.69 -26.26 4.38
C ASP A 139 -4.09 -26.59 3.86
N THR A 140 -4.36 -26.27 2.60
CA THR A 140 -5.67 -26.41 1.97
C THR A 140 -5.72 -27.61 1.03
N PHE A 141 -5.46 -28.80 1.54
CA PHE A 141 -5.55 -30.03 0.74
C PHE A 141 -7.00 -30.27 0.30
N GLY A 142 -7.21 -30.58 -0.98
CA GLY A 142 -8.55 -30.78 -1.54
C GLY A 142 -9.40 -29.51 -1.70
N TYR A 143 -8.75 -28.34 -1.81
CA TYR A 143 -9.43 -27.05 -1.92
C TYR A 143 -10.38 -26.95 -3.12
N ASP A 144 -11.43 -26.14 -2.96
CA ASP A 144 -12.31 -25.70 -4.04
C ASP A 144 -11.74 -24.41 -4.64
N VAL A 145 -11.42 -24.44 -5.93
CA VAL A 145 -10.80 -23.33 -6.68
C VAL A 145 -11.66 -22.06 -6.72
N TYR A 146 -12.94 -22.11 -6.35
CA TYR A 146 -13.84 -20.95 -6.32
C TYR A 146 -14.27 -20.54 -4.91
N ARG A 147 -14.10 -21.42 -3.91
CA ARG A 147 -14.70 -21.23 -2.58
C ARG A 147 -13.72 -21.29 -1.42
N THR A 148 -12.48 -21.70 -1.65
CA THR A 148 -11.47 -21.83 -0.60
C THR A 148 -10.46 -20.68 -0.65
N ASP A 149 -10.45 -19.84 0.38
CA ASP A 149 -9.44 -18.80 0.64
C ASP A 149 -9.20 -18.72 2.16
N PRO A 150 -7.96 -18.62 2.68
CA PRO A 150 -6.66 -18.60 1.97
C PRO A 150 -6.27 -19.94 1.36
N LEU A 151 -5.30 -19.91 0.44
CA LEU A 151 -4.65 -21.10 -0.14
C LEU A 151 -3.20 -21.20 0.38
N TYR A 152 -2.30 -21.90 -0.29
CA TYR A 152 -0.92 -22.17 0.14
C TYR A 152 0.04 -20.97 0.06
N LYS A 153 -0.20 -20.02 -0.84
CA LYS A 153 0.73 -18.90 -1.11
C LYS A 153 0.24 -17.59 -0.52
N HIS A 154 1.12 -16.97 0.26
CA HIS A 154 1.02 -15.57 0.65
C HIS A 154 1.77 -14.72 -0.39
N ILE A 155 1.03 -14.07 -1.30
CA ILE A 155 1.60 -13.21 -2.35
C ILE A 155 0.94 -11.82 -2.27
N PRO A 156 1.59 -10.83 -1.62
CA PRO A 156 1.08 -9.47 -1.44
C PRO A 156 1.29 -8.58 -2.69
N LEU A 157 0.95 -9.09 -3.87
CA LEU A 157 1.10 -8.42 -5.16
C LEU A 157 -0.25 -8.16 -5.82
N LEU A 158 -0.52 -6.92 -6.21
CA LEU A 158 -1.64 -6.57 -7.09
C LEU A 158 -1.11 -5.82 -8.31
N ILE A 159 -1.51 -6.25 -9.50
CA ILE A 159 -1.14 -5.63 -10.77
C ILE A 159 -2.40 -5.05 -11.41
N LYS A 160 -2.32 -3.79 -11.83
CA LYS A 160 -3.30 -3.12 -12.68
C LYS A 160 -2.73 -3.05 -14.09
N ALA A 161 -3.44 -3.58 -15.08
CA ALA A 161 -3.10 -3.46 -16.49
C ALA A 161 -4.20 -2.71 -17.24
N SER A 162 -3.84 -1.63 -17.93
CA SER A 162 -4.73 -0.86 -18.82
C SER A 162 -4.05 -0.59 -20.17
N SER A 163 -4.74 0.06 -21.09
CA SER A 163 -4.17 0.50 -22.38
C SER A 163 -2.98 1.45 -22.22
N GLU A 164 -2.96 2.23 -21.14
CA GLU A 164 -1.91 3.22 -20.84
C GLU A 164 -0.65 2.61 -20.22
N GLY A 165 -0.73 1.37 -19.72
CA GLY A 165 0.40 0.69 -19.13
C GLY A 165 0.04 -0.25 -17.99
N VAL A 166 1.07 -0.70 -17.29
CA VAL A 166 0.97 -1.67 -16.20
C VAL A 166 1.66 -1.11 -14.96
N VAL A 167 0.96 -1.14 -13.84
CA VAL A 167 1.49 -0.75 -12.53
C VAL A 167 1.24 -1.88 -11.55
N ALA A 168 2.23 -2.19 -10.71
CA ALA A 168 2.11 -3.19 -9.67
C ALA A 168 2.23 -2.53 -8.28
N ILE A 169 1.64 -3.14 -7.27
CA ILE A 169 1.84 -2.80 -5.87
C ILE A 169 2.25 -4.08 -5.16
N PHE A 170 3.40 -4.05 -4.50
CA PHE A 170 3.94 -5.17 -3.74
C PHE A 170 4.26 -4.75 -2.31
N SER A 171 3.63 -5.38 -1.31
CA SER A 171 4.03 -5.19 0.10
C SER A 171 5.14 -6.16 0.48
N SER A 172 6.20 -5.66 1.12
CA SER A 172 7.31 -6.51 1.59
C SER A 172 7.02 -7.23 2.91
N SER A 173 5.80 -7.09 3.45
CA SER A 173 5.42 -7.71 4.72
C SER A 173 4.93 -9.15 4.55
N TYR A 174 5.33 -10.01 5.49
CA TYR A 174 4.75 -11.35 5.69
C TYR A 174 3.50 -11.33 6.57
N SER A 175 3.13 -10.17 7.10
CA SER A 175 1.94 -10.05 7.94
C SER A 175 0.71 -10.51 7.17
N ARG A 176 -0.22 -11.14 7.90
CA ARG A 176 -1.52 -11.49 7.36
C ARG A 176 -2.28 -10.22 7.00
N GLY A 177 -3.35 -10.38 6.23
CA GLY A 177 -4.14 -9.24 5.86
C GLY A 177 -5.28 -9.57 4.94
N THR A 178 -5.80 -8.54 4.29
CA THR A 178 -6.84 -8.65 3.28
C THR A 178 -6.60 -7.67 2.13
N TRP A 179 -7.11 -8.02 0.96
CA TRP A 179 -7.19 -7.15 -0.20
C TRP A 179 -8.63 -7.11 -0.69
N SER A 180 -9.24 -5.94 -0.68
CA SER A 180 -10.49 -5.69 -1.39
C SER A 180 -10.16 -4.91 -2.66
N VAL A 181 -10.53 -5.47 -3.81
CA VAL A 181 -10.30 -4.88 -5.13
C VAL A 181 -11.66 -4.40 -5.66
N GLY A 182 -12.26 -3.41 -5.02
CA GLY A 182 -13.58 -2.89 -5.43
C GLY A 182 -14.79 -3.64 -4.90
N SER A 183 -14.60 -4.68 -4.06
CA SER A 183 -15.71 -5.36 -3.37
C SER A 183 -16.33 -4.53 -2.24
N GLU A 184 -15.60 -3.55 -1.73
CA GLU A 184 -16.08 -2.60 -0.73
C GLU A 184 -16.57 -1.31 -1.40
N LEU A 185 -17.60 -0.72 -0.80
CA LEU A 185 -18.25 0.50 -1.27
C LEU A 185 -18.34 1.51 -0.14
N ASP A 186 -18.02 2.75 -0.44
CA ASP A 186 -18.30 3.90 0.41
C ASP A 186 -19.35 4.79 -0.29
N GLY A 187 -20.33 5.30 0.46
CA GLY A 187 -21.42 6.09 -0.13
C GLY A 187 -20.97 7.43 -0.71
N LEU A 188 -19.84 7.98 -0.25
CA LEU A 188 -19.28 9.24 -0.73
C LEU A 188 -18.19 9.03 -1.78
N TYR A 189 -17.34 8.01 -1.62
CA TYR A 189 -16.18 7.77 -2.49
C TYR A 189 -16.38 6.67 -3.53
N GLY A 190 -17.46 5.91 -3.46
CA GLY A 190 -17.75 4.80 -4.38
C GLY A 190 -16.91 3.56 -4.08
N ALA A 191 -16.61 2.77 -5.12
CA ALA A 191 -15.76 1.59 -5.00
C ALA A 191 -14.28 1.97 -5.01
N TYR A 192 -13.49 1.28 -4.19
CA TYR A 192 -12.07 1.53 -4.02
C TYR A 192 -11.30 0.22 -3.86
N LYS A 193 -9.98 0.31 -3.96
CA LYS A 193 -9.08 -0.77 -3.57
C LYS A 193 -8.53 -0.48 -2.18
N VAL A 194 -8.39 -1.53 -1.38
CA VAL A 194 -7.77 -1.41 -0.06
C VAL A 194 -6.96 -2.65 0.27
N TYR A 195 -5.70 -2.43 0.65
CA TYR A 195 -4.87 -3.41 1.32
C TYR A 195 -4.95 -3.16 2.82
N ARG A 196 -5.25 -4.19 3.61
CA ARG A 196 -5.16 -4.12 5.07
C ARG A 196 -4.14 -5.13 5.56
N GLN A 197 -3.11 -4.64 6.22
CA GLN A 197 -2.10 -5.45 6.88
C GLN A 197 -2.44 -5.56 8.36
N ASP A 198 -2.45 -6.77 8.92
CA ASP A 198 -2.92 -7.01 10.29
C ASP A 198 -1.94 -6.48 11.36
N TYR A 199 -0.66 -6.42 11.03
CA TYR A 199 0.42 -6.07 11.97
C TYR A 199 1.55 -5.28 11.34
N GLY A 200 2.08 -4.32 12.09
CA GLY A 200 3.28 -3.55 11.75
C GLY A 200 3.00 -2.38 10.82
N GLY A 201 4.07 -1.64 10.54
CA GLY A 201 4.07 -0.58 9.54
C GLY A 201 4.02 -1.15 8.13
N LEU A 202 3.73 -0.28 7.18
CA LEU A 202 3.61 -0.64 5.78
C LEU A 202 4.88 -0.26 5.02
N GLU A 203 5.36 -1.17 4.19
CA GLU A 203 6.32 -0.89 3.14
C GLU A 203 5.80 -1.49 1.84
N GLU A 204 5.66 -0.66 0.81
CA GLU A 204 5.18 -1.06 -0.51
C GLU A 204 6.09 -0.54 -1.63
N TYR A 205 6.18 -1.34 -2.68
CA TYR A 205 6.89 -1.02 -3.91
C TYR A 205 5.89 -0.87 -5.06
N PHE A 206 6.12 0.14 -5.91
CA PHE A 206 5.30 0.52 -7.06
C PHE A 206 6.13 0.56 -8.34
#